data_AF-A0A821NYP7-F1
#
_entry.id   AF-A0A821NYP7-F1
#
_cell.length_a   1.000
_cell.length_b   1.000
_cell.length_c   1.000
_cell.angle_alpha   90.00
_cell.angle_beta   90.00
_cell.angle_gamma   90.00
#
_symmetry.space_group_name_H-M   'P 1'
#
loop_
_entity.id
_entity.type
_entity.pdbx_description
1 polymer ?
#
loop_
_entity_poly.entity_id
_entity_poly.type
_entity_poly.pdbx_seq_one_letter_code
_entity_poly.pdbx_strand_id
1 'polypeptide(L)'
;MKYKYLLLCVCVLFSAVISFISHPVVRFTVQAGKSITRTEIVQLGFIRSLAQFFIDAKTRDGSGINTEDFKKEHTIDELYQLAHPDWTEDKVKLYSYPLKSIIDKIQVRDALVDLNPSTKDLPSAHFDSESFNESNHRIMRLRKKVIEDASDPNKDLDAARGKIGDLLHTLHDFYSHSNWVEM
;
A
#
# COMPACT_ATOMS: atom_id res chain seq x y z
N MET A 1 -16.85 12.55 10.30
CA MET A 1 -15.43 12.58 9.88
C MET A 1 -14.63 11.34 10.30
N LYS A 2 -14.89 10.70 11.44
CA LYS A 2 -14.11 9.52 11.92
C LYS A 2 -14.18 8.26 11.02
N TYR A 3 -15.23 8.09 10.21
CA TYR A 3 -15.41 6.92 9.35
C TYR A 3 -14.68 6.99 7.99
N LYS A 4 -14.13 8.15 7.58
CA LYS A 4 -13.46 8.29 6.27
C LYS A 4 -12.03 7.70 6.26
N TYR A 5 -11.34 7.71 7.41
CA TYR A 5 -9.98 7.16 7.53
C TYR A 5 -9.97 5.63 7.69
N LEU A 6 -11.07 5.05 8.23
CA LEU A 6 -11.28 3.61 8.31
C LEU A 6 -11.43 2.99 6.91
N LEU A 7 -12.10 3.69 5.99
CA LEU A 7 -12.31 3.23 4.62
C LEU A 7 -10.99 3.21 3.81
N LEU A 8 -10.07 4.16 4.05
CA LEU A 8 -8.76 4.18 3.39
C LEU A 8 -7.90 2.97 3.83
N CYS A 9 -7.96 2.57 5.11
CA CYS A 9 -7.25 1.38 5.59
C CYS A 9 -7.84 0.07 5.03
N VAL A 10 -9.16 -0.01 4.84
CA VAL A 10 -9.83 -1.21 4.29
C VAL A 10 -9.66 -1.31 2.77
N CYS A 11 -9.69 -0.20 2.02
CA CYS A 11 -9.49 -0.21 0.57
C CYS A 11 -8.05 -0.55 0.16
N VAL A 12 -7.04 -0.12 0.92
CA VAL A 12 -5.63 -0.49 0.67
C VAL A 12 -5.44 -2.00 0.81
N LEU A 13 -6.15 -2.67 1.73
CA LEU A 13 -6.00 -4.11 1.96
C LEU A 13 -6.75 -4.99 0.96
N PHE A 14 -7.79 -4.50 0.29
CA PHE A 14 -8.53 -5.26 -0.75
C PHE A 14 -7.98 -5.01 -2.16
N SER A 15 -7.45 -3.81 -2.45
CA SER A 15 -6.87 -3.46 -3.76
C SER A 15 -5.40 -3.87 -3.90
N ALA A 16 -4.63 -3.93 -2.81
CA ALA A 16 -3.23 -4.35 -2.86
C ALA A 16 -3.08 -5.77 -3.44
N VAL A 17 -3.98 -6.72 -3.13
CA VAL A 17 -3.83 -8.09 -3.66
C VAL A 17 -4.00 -8.14 -5.20
N ILE A 18 -4.83 -7.27 -5.78
CA ILE A 18 -5.08 -7.23 -7.24
C ILE A 18 -4.04 -6.35 -7.96
N SER A 19 -3.55 -5.30 -7.29
CA SER A 19 -2.54 -4.37 -7.82
C SER A 19 -1.14 -4.99 -7.94
N PHE A 20 -0.86 -6.07 -7.19
CA PHE A 20 0.44 -6.73 -7.15
C PHE A 20 0.67 -7.70 -8.32
N ILE A 21 -0.36 -8.15 -9.06
CA ILE A 21 -0.18 -9.17 -10.12
C ILE A 21 -0.85 -8.79 -11.45
N SER A 22 -1.90 -7.95 -11.48
CA SER A 22 -2.74 -7.86 -12.68
C SER A 22 -2.55 -6.62 -13.55
N HIS A 23 -1.59 -5.73 -13.25
CA HIS A 23 -1.47 -4.48 -14.02
C HIS A 23 -0.35 -4.49 -15.07
N PRO A 24 -0.65 -4.19 -16.36
CA PRO A 24 0.32 -4.20 -17.45
C PRO A 24 1.55 -3.33 -17.19
N VAL A 25 1.44 -2.31 -16.35
CA VAL A 25 2.50 -1.33 -16.10
C VAL A 25 3.67 -1.91 -15.28
N VAL A 26 3.42 -2.81 -14.32
CA VAL A 26 4.51 -3.56 -13.65
C VAL A 26 5.24 -4.43 -14.67
N ARG A 27 4.49 -4.98 -15.65
CA ARG A 27 5.05 -5.65 -16.82
C ARG A 27 5.90 -4.70 -17.67
N PHE A 28 5.42 -3.49 -17.95
CA PHE A 28 6.13 -2.51 -18.79
C PHE A 28 7.41 -1.96 -18.16
N THR A 29 7.48 -1.74 -16.84
CA THR A 29 8.72 -1.27 -16.18
C THR A 29 9.77 -2.37 -16.12
N VAL A 30 9.38 -3.61 -15.84
CA VAL A 30 10.27 -4.79 -15.91
C VAL A 30 10.77 -4.99 -17.35
N GLN A 31 9.94 -4.73 -18.36
CA GLN A 31 10.30 -4.85 -19.78
C GLN A 31 11.29 -3.78 -20.27
N ALA A 32 11.45 -2.67 -19.52
CA ALA A 32 12.39 -1.58 -19.83
C ALA A 32 13.79 -1.75 -19.20
N GLY A 33 14.08 -2.89 -18.55
CA GLY A 33 15.41 -3.20 -18.00
C GLY A 33 15.81 -2.41 -16.75
N LYS A 34 14.87 -1.71 -16.12
CA LYS A 34 15.09 -0.96 -14.87
C LYS A 34 14.66 -1.83 -13.69
N SER A 35 15.56 -2.07 -12.73
CA SER A 35 15.21 -2.75 -11.49
C SER A 35 14.28 -1.87 -10.66
N ILE A 36 13.20 -2.46 -10.12
CA ILE A 36 12.27 -1.78 -9.24
C ILE A 36 12.63 -2.16 -7.79
N THR A 37 12.73 -1.18 -6.92
CA THR A 37 13.00 -1.36 -5.48
C THR A 37 11.72 -1.71 -4.71
N ARG A 38 11.84 -2.35 -3.53
CA ARG A 38 10.70 -2.58 -2.61
C ARG A 38 9.96 -1.28 -2.30
N THR A 39 10.70 -0.20 -2.06
CA THR A 39 10.18 1.15 -1.82
C THR A 39 9.29 1.65 -2.97
N GLU A 40 9.74 1.50 -4.22
CA GLU A 40 8.97 1.91 -5.41
C GLU A 40 7.70 1.06 -5.57
N ILE A 41 7.76 -0.25 -5.31
CA ILE A 41 6.58 -1.13 -5.35
C ILE A 41 5.52 -0.66 -4.35
N VAL A 42 5.93 -0.40 -3.10
CA VAL A 42 5.02 0.12 -2.05
C VAL A 42 4.40 1.44 -2.47
N GLN A 43 5.23 2.38 -2.94
CA GLN A 43 4.78 3.71 -3.30
C GLN A 43 3.78 3.67 -4.46
N LEU A 44 4.06 2.87 -5.50
CA LEU A 44 3.15 2.65 -6.63
C LEU A 44 1.84 2.00 -6.18
N GLY A 45 1.89 1.02 -5.27
CA GLY A 45 0.70 0.40 -4.68
C GLY A 45 -0.21 1.40 -3.97
N PHE A 46 0.37 2.32 -3.19
CA PHE A 46 -0.38 3.39 -2.53
C PHE A 46 -0.95 4.41 -3.51
N ILE A 47 -0.17 4.85 -4.50
CA ILE A 47 -0.62 5.79 -5.55
C ILE A 47 -1.82 5.22 -6.30
N ARG A 48 -1.75 3.96 -6.73
CA ARG A 48 -2.84 3.28 -7.44
C ARG A 48 -4.07 3.12 -6.56
N SER A 49 -3.89 2.76 -5.28
CA SER A 49 -4.99 2.66 -4.32
C SER A 49 -5.67 4.01 -4.07
N LEU A 50 -4.89 5.10 -4.04
CA LEU A 50 -5.42 6.46 -3.91
C LEU A 50 -6.19 6.89 -5.17
N ALA A 51 -5.66 6.61 -6.36
CA ALA A 51 -6.34 6.90 -7.61
C ALA A 51 -7.70 6.21 -7.68
N GLN A 52 -7.74 4.92 -7.33
CA GLN A 52 -9.00 4.15 -7.28
C GLN A 52 -9.97 4.72 -6.23
N PHE A 53 -9.47 5.11 -5.06
CA PHE A 53 -10.29 5.74 -4.02
C PHE A 53 -10.98 7.02 -4.53
N PHE A 54 -10.27 7.88 -5.28
CA PHE A 54 -10.86 9.10 -5.83
C PHE A 54 -11.89 8.79 -6.92
N ILE A 55 -11.62 7.81 -7.80
CA ILE A 55 -12.61 7.31 -8.77
C ILE A 55 -13.89 6.89 -8.03
N ASP A 56 -13.76 5.99 -7.06
CA ASP A 56 -14.91 5.44 -6.33
C ASP A 56 -15.69 6.52 -5.58
N ALA A 57 -14.99 7.47 -4.94
CA ALA A 57 -15.63 8.55 -4.20
C ALA A 57 -16.50 9.44 -5.10
N LYS A 58 -16.01 9.74 -6.31
CA LYS A 58 -16.65 10.63 -7.27
C LYS A 58 -17.70 9.94 -8.13
N THR A 59 -17.58 8.64 -8.35
CA THR A 59 -18.69 7.85 -8.88
C THR A 59 -19.85 7.83 -7.90
N ARG A 60 -19.58 7.75 -6.59
CA ARG A 60 -20.61 7.73 -5.55
C ARG A 60 -21.30 9.07 -5.31
N ASP A 61 -20.59 10.19 -5.49
CA ASP A 61 -21.17 11.53 -5.34
C ASP A 61 -21.89 12.03 -6.61
N GLY A 62 -21.82 11.26 -7.70
CA GLY A 62 -22.46 11.57 -8.98
C GLY A 62 -21.79 12.71 -9.76
N SER A 63 -20.66 13.24 -9.29
CA SER A 63 -19.97 14.36 -9.95
C SER A 63 -19.24 13.94 -11.23
N GLY A 64 -18.97 12.64 -11.41
CA GLY A 64 -18.30 12.09 -12.59
C GLY A 64 -16.86 12.57 -12.72
N ILE A 65 -15.93 11.65 -13.01
CA ILE A 65 -14.53 12.02 -13.29
C ILE A 65 -14.10 11.33 -14.57
N ASN A 66 -13.20 11.98 -15.29
CA ASN A 66 -12.51 11.32 -16.39
C ASN A 66 -11.58 10.23 -15.83
N THR A 67 -12.05 8.98 -15.84
CA THR A 67 -11.29 7.84 -15.33
C THR A 67 -10.01 7.59 -16.13
N GLU A 68 -9.93 8.04 -17.38
CA GLU A 68 -8.72 7.87 -18.21
C GLU A 68 -7.55 8.70 -17.68
N ASP A 69 -7.82 9.85 -17.05
CA ASP A 69 -6.76 10.67 -16.48
C ASP A 69 -6.12 9.97 -15.27
N PHE A 70 -6.89 9.23 -14.48
CA PHE A 70 -6.40 8.49 -13.31
C PHE A 70 -5.67 7.18 -13.64
N LYS A 71 -5.67 6.75 -14.91
CA LYS A 71 -4.93 5.57 -15.37
C LYS A 71 -3.45 5.85 -15.69
N LYS A 72 -3.06 7.11 -15.77
CA LYS A 72 -1.67 7.53 -15.99
C LYS A 72 -0.88 7.45 -14.68
N GLU A 73 0.45 7.42 -14.75
CA GLU A 73 1.30 7.54 -13.57
C GLU A 73 1.25 8.96 -13.03
N HIS A 74 1.00 9.09 -11.72
CA HIS A 74 0.86 10.36 -11.02
C HIS A 74 1.59 10.31 -9.68
N THR A 75 2.07 11.46 -9.24
CA THR A 75 2.41 11.72 -7.85
C THR A 75 1.14 11.82 -7.01
N ILE A 76 1.29 11.74 -5.69
CA ILE A 76 0.17 11.94 -4.76
C ILE A 76 -0.41 13.35 -4.93
N ASP A 77 0.43 14.36 -5.08
CA ASP A 77 -0.03 15.75 -5.23
C ASP A 77 -0.84 15.93 -6.51
N GLU A 78 -0.40 15.34 -7.63
CA GLU A 78 -1.16 15.34 -8.89
C GLU A 78 -2.52 14.65 -8.76
N LEU A 79 -2.60 13.51 -8.05
CA LEU A 79 -3.89 12.84 -7.81
C LEU A 79 -4.85 13.71 -6.99
N TYR A 80 -4.34 14.41 -5.97
CA TYR A 80 -5.16 15.36 -5.20
C TYR A 80 -5.62 16.54 -6.07
N GLN A 81 -4.75 17.07 -6.93
CA GLN A 81 -5.10 18.14 -7.86
C GLN A 81 -6.15 17.70 -8.89
N LEU A 82 -6.05 16.48 -9.42
CA LEU A 82 -7.03 15.90 -10.34
C LEU A 82 -8.39 15.67 -9.67
N ALA A 83 -8.39 15.18 -8.42
CA ALA A 83 -9.62 14.97 -7.66
C ALA A 83 -10.29 16.29 -7.23
N HIS A 84 -9.49 17.36 -7.12
CA HIS A 84 -9.91 18.67 -6.66
C HIS A 84 -9.33 19.80 -7.53
N PRO A 85 -9.83 19.98 -8.77
CA PRO A 85 -9.28 20.95 -9.73
C PRO A 85 -9.33 22.41 -9.24
N ASP A 86 -10.22 22.72 -8.31
CA ASP A 86 -10.43 24.04 -7.71
C ASP A 86 -9.44 24.36 -6.58
N TRP A 87 -8.62 23.40 -6.15
CA TRP A 87 -7.67 23.63 -5.06
C TRP A 87 -6.41 24.35 -5.54
N THR A 88 -5.93 25.28 -4.71
CA THR A 88 -4.62 25.89 -4.87
C THR A 88 -3.50 24.90 -4.54
N GLU A 89 -2.29 25.16 -5.03
CA GLU A 89 -1.12 24.31 -4.78
C GLU A 89 -0.86 24.12 -3.27
N ASP A 90 -0.93 25.20 -2.48
CA ASP A 90 -0.76 25.13 -1.02
C ASP A 90 -1.80 24.24 -0.35
N LYS A 91 -3.04 24.29 -0.85
CA LYS A 91 -4.12 23.44 -0.34
C LYS A 91 -3.89 21.98 -0.71
N VAL A 92 -3.48 21.69 -1.95
CA VAL A 92 -3.08 20.33 -2.35
C VAL A 92 -1.99 19.79 -1.43
N LYS A 93 -0.90 20.55 -1.23
CA LYS A 93 0.20 20.14 -0.34
C LYS A 93 -0.26 19.90 1.09
N LEU A 94 -1.09 20.78 1.63
CA LEU A 94 -1.62 20.66 2.99
C LEU A 94 -2.38 19.33 3.20
N TYR A 95 -3.17 18.91 2.22
CA TYR A 95 -3.98 17.69 2.33
C TYR A 95 -3.25 16.42 1.88
N SER A 96 -2.27 16.51 0.99
CA SER A 96 -1.49 15.37 0.53
C SER A 96 -0.34 15.00 1.48
N TYR A 97 0.22 15.97 2.19
CA TYR A 97 1.37 15.77 3.08
C TYR A 97 1.15 14.69 4.16
N PRO A 98 0.00 14.63 4.86
CA PRO A 98 -0.26 13.58 5.82
C PRO A 98 -0.17 12.17 5.22
N LEU A 99 -0.68 11.97 3.99
CA LEU A 99 -0.60 10.68 3.32
C LEU A 99 0.84 10.33 2.96
N LYS A 100 1.60 11.29 2.40
CA LYS A 100 3.04 11.12 2.12
C LYS A 100 3.81 10.68 3.38
N SER A 101 3.61 11.39 4.48
CA SER A 101 4.23 11.04 5.78
C SER A 101 3.83 9.64 6.28
N ILE A 102 2.58 9.22 6.07
CA ILE A 102 2.13 7.87 6.43
C ILE A 102 2.83 6.81 5.58
N ILE A 103 2.99 7.04 4.27
CA ILE A 103 3.68 6.12 3.37
C ILE A 103 5.15 5.98 3.77
N ASP A 104 5.83 7.09 4.07
CA ASP A 104 7.21 7.09 4.56
C ASP A 104 7.35 6.23 5.83
N LYS A 105 6.43 6.42 6.80
CA LYS A 105 6.41 5.60 8.03
C LYS A 105 6.24 4.11 7.73
N ILE A 106 5.37 3.76 6.78
CA ILE A 106 5.12 2.37 6.40
C ILE A 106 6.36 1.77 5.72
N GLN A 107 7.01 2.51 4.81
CA GLN A 107 8.25 2.08 4.15
C GLN A 107 9.40 1.89 5.15
N VAL A 108 9.54 2.79 6.13
CA VAL A 108 10.52 2.61 7.21
C VAL A 108 10.22 1.32 7.99
N ARG A 109 8.95 1.01 8.27
CA ARG A 109 8.56 -0.19 9.00
C ARG A 109 8.78 -1.47 8.19
N ASP A 110 8.48 -1.43 6.89
CA ASP A 110 8.82 -2.49 5.93
C ASP A 110 10.32 -2.80 5.95
N ALA A 111 11.18 -1.78 5.85
CA ALA A 111 12.63 -1.97 5.89
C ALA A 111 13.15 -2.43 7.26
N LEU A 112 12.51 -2.03 8.37
CA LEU A 112 12.94 -2.40 9.72
C LEU A 112 12.77 -3.88 10.03
N VAL A 113 11.98 -4.64 9.26
CA VAL A 113 11.83 -6.09 9.47
C VAL A 113 13.16 -6.81 9.31
N ASP A 114 14.01 -6.38 8.36
CA ASP A 114 15.36 -6.90 8.13
C ASP A 114 16.34 -6.59 9.28
N LEU A 115 16.06 -5.56 10.07
CA LEU A 115 16.99 -5.05 11.09
C LEU A 115 16.56 -5.40 12.52
N ASN A 116 15.27 -5.60 12.74
CA ASN A 116 14.71 -5.83 14.06
C ASN A 116 15.11 -7.23 14.58
N PRO A 117 15.76 -7.35 15.76
CA PRO A 117 16.17 -8.63 16.32
C PRO A 117 15.07 -9.69 16.44
N SER A 118 13.80 -9.27 16.55
CA SER A 118 12.66 -10.18 16.67
C SER A 118 12.19 -10.75 15.32
N THR A 119 12.61 -10.17 14.20
CA THR A 119 12.13 -10.54 12.86
C THR A 119 13.24 -10.87 11.87
N LYS A 120 14.43 -10.28 12.01
CA LYS A 120 15.54 -10.41 11.05
C LYS A 120 15.99 -11.84 10.77
N ASP A 121 15.85 -12.73 11.76
CA ASP A 121 16.21 -14.15 11.63
C ASP A 121 14.95 -15.04 11.71
N LEU A 122 13.75 -14.47 11.61
CA LEU A 122 12.49 -15.18 11.71
C LEU A 122 12.07 -15.68 10.30
N PRO A 123 12.12 -16.99 10.01
CA PRO A 123 11.84 -17.48 8.65
C PRO A 123 10.45 -17.07 8.15
N SER A 124 9.46 -17.07 9.05
CA SER A 124 8.08 -16.66 8.72
C SER A 124 7.92 -15.17 8.35
N ALA A 125 8.91 -14.32 8.64
CA ALA A 125 8.91 -12.92 8.22
C ALA A 125 9.48 -12.76 6.79
N HIS A 126 10.35 -13.67 6.36
CA HIS A 126 11.14 -13.60 5.13
C HIS A 126 10.79 -14.68 4.10
N PHE A 127 9.76 -15.49 4.36
CA PHE A 127 9.40 -16.65 3.52
C PHE A 127 10.57 -17.62 3.26
N ASP A 128 11.48 -17.73 4.22
CA ASP A 128 12.66 -18.58 4.14
C ASP A 128 12.41 -19.96 4.75
N SER A 129 13.36 -20.88 4.53
CA SER A 129 13.37 -22.22 5.16
C SER A 129 12.07 -23.00 4.97
N GLU A 130 11.44 -22.86 3.80
CA GLU A 130 10.17 -23.53 3.45
C GLU A 130 9.01 -23.23 4.43
N SER A 131 9.08 -22.13 5.17
CA SER A 131 8.10 -21.75 6.21
C SER A 131 6.81 -21.14 5.64
N PHE A 132 6.29 -21.70 4.54
CA PHE A 132 5.15 -21.14 3.81
C PHE A 132 3.89 -21.03 4.69
N ASN A 133 3.58 -22.08 5.47
CA ASN A 133 2.41 -22.09 6.34
C ASN A 133 2.52 -21.04 7.44
N GLU A 134 3.68 -20.95 8.09
CA GLU A 134 3.96 -20.00 9.16
C GLU A 134 3.94 -18.56 8.64
N SER A 135 4.52 -18.33 7.46
CA SER A 135 4.51 -17.03 6.78
C SER A 135 3.08 -16.60 6.42
N ASN A 136 2.27 -17.51 5.88
CA ASN A 136 0.86 -17.24 5.59
C ASN A 136 0.08 -16.92 6.89
N HIS A 137 0.27 -17.70 7.94
CA HIS A 137 -0.32 -17.41 9.26
C HIS A 137 0.12 -16.04 9.80
N ARG A 138 1.39 -15.65 9.59
CA ARG A 138 1.91 -14.33 9.97
C ARG A 138 1.16 -13.23 9.23
N ILE A 139 0.99 -13.33 7.90
CA ILE A 139 0.23 -12.36 7.09
C ILE A 139 -1.21 -12.24 7.61
N MET A 140 -1.91 -13.37 7.78
CA MET A 140 -3.30 -13.37 8.27
C MET A 140 -3.43 -12.73 9.65
N ARG A 141 -2.51 -13.03 10.56
CA ARG A 141 -2.46 -12.44 11.90
C ARG A 141 -2.21 -10.94 11.85
N LEU A 142 -1.26 -10.47 11.04
CA LEU A 142 -0.98 -9.04 10.90
C LEU A 142 -2.17 -8.30 10.30
N ARG A 143 -2.78 -8.85 9.24
CA ARG A 143 -3.99 -8.29 8.63
C ARG A 143 -5.11 -8.14 9.65
N LYS A 144 -5.37 -9.19 10.44
CA LYS A 144 -6.37 -9.13 11.51
C LYS A 144 -6.07 -8.01 12.51
N LYS A 145 -4.83 -7.91 12.98
CA LYS A 145 -4.42 -6.85 13.93
C LYS A 145 -4.51 -5.45 13.34
N VAL A 146 -4.20 -5.27 12.04
CA VAL A 146 -4.40 -3.98 11.34
C VAL A 146 -5.86 -3.57 11.39
N ILE A 147 -6.78 -4.49 11.09
CA ILE A 147 -8.22 -4.23 11.13
C ILE A 147 -8.68 -3.91 12.56
N GLU A 148 -8.24 -4.68 13.55
CA GLU A 148 -8.57 -4.47 14.97
C GLU A 148 -8.09 -3.10 15.45
N ASP A 149 -6.83 -2.74 15.19
CA ASP A 149 -6.27 -1.45 15.60
C ASP A 149 -6.92 -0.28 14.85
N ALA A 150 -7.23 -0.43 13.56
CA ALA A 150 -7.88 0.62 12.78
C ALA A 150 -9.34 0.84 13.15
N SER A 151 -10.04 -0.19 13.66
CA SER A 151 -11.45 -0.14 14.01
C SER A 151 -11.71 0.41 15.41
N ASP A 152 -10.69 0.51 16.26
CA ASP A 152 -10.80 1.06 17.60
C ASP A 152 -10.73 2.60 17.56
N PRO A 153 -11.83 3.32 17.87
CA PRO A 153 -11.86 4.78 17.81
C PRO A 153 -11.00 5.46 18.88
N ASN A 154 -10.48 4.71 19.86
CA ASN A 154 -9.63 5.21 20.94
C ASN A 154 -8.13 4.99 20.69
N LYS A 155 -7.77 4.23 19.65
CA LYS A 155 -6.37 4.02 19.27
C LYS A 155 -5.94 5.02 18.21
N ASP A 156 -4.67 5.41 18.27
CA ASP A 156 -4.02 5.98 17.10
C ASP A 156 -3.79 4.88 16.04
N LEU A 157 -3.59 5.32 14.79
CA LEU A 157 -3.34 4.42 13.68
C LEU A 157 -1.85 4.06 13.53
N ASP A 158 -0.96 4.51 14.42
CA ASP A 158 0.49 4.25 14.27
C ASP A 158 0.80 2.77 14.49
N ALA A 159 0.12 2.11 15.43
CA ALA A 159 0.23 0.67 15.63
C ALA A 159 -0.25 -0.13 14.40
N ALA A 160 -1.30 0.33 13.72
CA ALA A 160 -1.81 -0.28 12.49
C ALA A 160 -0.84 -0.07 11.33
N ARG A 161 -0.31 1.15 11.15
CA ARG A 161 0.69 1.48 10.12
C ARG A 161 1.96 0.64 10.25
N GLY A 162 2.44 0.44 11.48
CA GLY A 162 3.58 -0.46 11.74
C GLY A 162 3.33 -1.88 11.23
N LYS A 163 2.16 -2.44 11.55
CA LYS A 163 1.78 -3.79 11.11
C LYS A 163 1.54 -3.91 9.61
N ILE A 164 1.13 -2.82 8.94
CA ILE A 164 1.08 -2.77 7.47
C ILE A 164 2.50 -2.90 6.91
N GLY A 165 3.48 -2.17 7.44
CA GLY A 165 4.88 -2.32 7.03
C GLY A 165 5.40 -3.74 7.24
N ASP A 166 5.17 -4.31 8.43
CA ASP A 166 5.55 -5.70 8.73
C ASP A 166 4.91 -6.72 7.78
N LEU A 167 3.68 -6.46 7.35
CA LEU A 167 2.92 -7.33 6.45
C LEU A 167 3.43 -7.21 5.02
N LEU A 168 3.64 -5.98 4.55
CA LEU A 168 4.15 -5.69 3.20
C LEU A 168 5.52 -6.34 2.99
N HIS A 169 6.40 -6.26 3.99
CA HIS A 169 7.71 -6.89 3.93
C HIS A 169 7.61 -8.38 3.63
N THR A 170 6.82 -9.11 4.43
CA THR A 170 6.61 -10.55 4.24
C THR A 170 5.96 -10.87 2.90
N LEU A 171 5.06 -10.01 2.39
CA LEU A 171 4.53 -10.18 1.03
C LEU A 171 5.61 -9.95 -0.05
N HIS A 172 6.49 -8.96 0.10
CA HIS A 172 7.55 -8.72 -0.87
C HIS A 172 8.54 -9.87 -0.94
N ASP A 173 8.95 -10.40 0.21
CA ASP A 173 9.87 -11.52 0.28
C ASP A 173 9.24 -12.79 -0.30
N PHE A 174 7.93 -13.00 -0.12
CA PHE A 174 7.22 -14.06 -0.84
C PHE A 174 7.41 -13.94 -2.36
N TYR A 175 7.08 -12.80 -2.96
CA TYR A 175 7.18 -12.64 -4.42
C TYR A 175 8.62 -12.60 -4.94
N SER A 176 9.58 -12.30 -4.07
CA SER A 176 11.01 -12.25 -4.42
C SER A 176 11.70 -13.61 -4.29
N HIS A 177 11.25 -14.46 -3.37
CA HIS A 177 11.82 -15.79 -3.10
C HIS A 177 11.02 -16.93 -3.75
N SER A 178 9.79 -16.71 -4.21
CA SER A 178 8.98 -17.74 -4.86
C SER A 178 8.98 -17.61 -6.38
N ASN A 179 9.55 -18.62 -7.05
CA ASN A 179 9.50 -18.76 -8.50
C ASN A 179 8.14 -19.35 -8.94
N TRP A 180 7.11 -18.51 -9.07
CA TRP A 180 5.80 -18.95 -9.62
C TRP A 180 5.75 -19.00 -11.15
N VAL A 181 6.88 -18.82 -11.84
CA VAL A 181 6.95 -18.97 -13.31
C VAL A 181 6.94 -20.44 -13.74
N GLU A 182 7.12 -21.40 -12.83
CA GLU A 182 7.18 -22.84 -13.14
C GLU A 182 6.11 -23.70 -12.45
N MET A 183 4.88 -23.20 -12.33
CA MET A 183 3.72 -24.03 -11.92
C MET A 183 2.59 -24.01 -12.95
#